data_AF-A0A430V0J0-F1
#
_entry.id   AF-A0A430V0J0-F1
#
_cell.length_a   1.000
_cell.length_b   1.000
_cell.length_c   1.000
_cell.angle_alpha   90.00
_cell.angle_beta   90.00
_cell.angle_gamma   90.00
#
_symmetry.space_group_name_H-M   'P 1'
#
loop_
_entity.id
_entity.type
_entity.pdbx_description
1 polymer ?
#
loop_
_entity_poly.entity_id
_entity_poly.type
_entity_poly.pdbx_seq_one_letter_code
_entity_poly.pdbx_strand_id
1 'polypeptide(L)'
;MKRKRLAELVREEAGGLQEAPAPREERPGEAPPPGEGQGERPLPPYLTYVRKECRLRPDQLDALTALARRLNRERRGKGERITENTLIRWAVDMLLENYRNSDIFHSEDKGD
;
A
#
# COMPACT_ATOMS: atom_id res chain seq x y z
N MET A 1 -38.09 -48.73 -21.64
CA MET A 1 -37.25 -47.52 -21.58
C MET A 1 -35.80 -47.95 -21.77
N LYS A 2 -35.11 -47.49 -22.82
CA LYS A 2 -33.72 -47.86 -23.09
C LYS A 2 -32.79 -46.96 -22.26
N ARG A 3 -31.97 -47.54 -21.37
CA ARG A 3 -30.94 -46.81 -20.62
C ARG A 3 -29.82 -46.44 -21.59
N LYS A 4 -29.61 -45.15 -21.83
CA LYS A 4 -28.47 -44.65 -22.63
C LYS A 4 -27.15 -45.02 -21.93
N ARG A 5 -26.12 -45.34 -22.70
CA ARG A 5 -24.79 -45.63 -22.13
C ARG A 5 -24.12 -44.31 -21.75
N LEU A 6 -23.35 -44.31 -20.65
CA LEU A 6 -22.68 -43.12 -20.11
C LEU A 6 -21.89 -42.33 -21.19
N ALA A 7 -21.30 -43.04 -22.16
CA ALA A 7 -20.55 -42.45 -23.26
C ALA A 7 -21.39 -41.61 -24.25
N GLU A 8 -22.70 -41.83 -24.35
CA GLU A 8 -23.61 -41.00 -25.16
C GLU A 8 -24.04 -39.75 -24.39
N LEU A 9 -24.29 -39.88 -23.08
CA LEU A 9 -24.57 -38.76 -22.18
C LEU A 9 -23.41 -37.76 -22.12
N VAL A 10 -22.17 -38.26 -21.99
CA VAL A 10 -20.96 -37.42 -21.97
C VAL A 10 -20.73 -36.70 -23.31
N ARG A 11 -21.15 -37.31 -24.44
CA ARG A 11 -21.03 -36.68 -25.77
C ARG A 11 -22.10 -35.60 -26.01
N GLU A 12 -23.33 -35.83 -25.53
CA GLU A 12 -24.40 -34.81 -25.53
C GLU A 12 -24.04 -33.62 -24.64
N GLU A 13 -23.42 -33.86 -23.47
CA GLU A 13 -22.97 -32.81 -22.55
C GLU A 13 -21.79 -32.01 -23.12
N ALA A 14 -20.82 -32.68 -23.77
CA ALA A 14 -19.68 -32.03 -24.40
C ALA A 14 -20.06 -31.21 -25.66
N GLY A 15 -21.12 -31.59 -26.38
CA GLY A 15 -21.60 -30.85 -27.55
C GLY A 15 -22.44 -29.61 -27.24
N GLY A 16 -22.93 -29.47 -26.00
CA GLY A 16 -23.73 -28.34 -25.53
C GLY A 16 -22.95 -27.22 -24.85
N LEU A 17 -21.63 -27.40 -24.67
CA LEU A 17 -20.77 -26.35 -24.16
C LEU A 17 -20.50 -25.35 -25.29
N GLN A 18 -21.34 -24.32 -25.36
CA GLN A 18 -21.01 -23.08 -26.05
C GLN A 18 -19.62 -22.66 -25.58
N GLU A 19 -18.70 -22.55 -26.53
CA GLU A 19 -17.34 -22.05 -26.30
C GLU A 19 -17.46 -20.74 -25.53
N ALA A 20 -17.02 -20.75 -24.26
CA ALA A 20 -17.06 -19.56 -23.43
C ALA A 20 -16.34 -18.44 -24.21
N PRO A 21 -16.92 -17.23 -24.31
CA PRO A 21 -16.21 -16.14 -24.97
C PRO A 21 -14.85 -16.01 -24.29
N ALA A 22 -13.78 -16.05 -25.09
CA ALA A 22 -12.42 -15.97 -24.61
C ALA A 22 -12.31 -14.88 -23.54
N PRO A 23 -11.58 -15.10 -22.42
CA PRO A 23 -11.38 -14.06 -21.42
C PRO A 23 -10.89 -12.83 -22.17
N ARG A 24 -11.62 -11.70 -22.07
CA ARG A 24 -11.09 -10.44 -22.53
C ARG A 24 -9.77 -10.25 -21.82
N GLU A 25 -8.68 -10.32 -22.56
CA GLU A 25 -7.39 -9.82 -22.10
C GLU A 25 -7.59 -8.33 -21.80
N GLU A 26 -7.89 -8.01 -20.54
CA GLU A 26 -7.69 -6.66 -20.03
C GLU A 26 -6.20 -6.39 -20.18
N ARG A 27 -5.85 -5.69 -21.27
CA ARG A 27 -4.50 -5.15 -21.45
C ARG A 27 -4.20 -4.33 -20.20
N PRO A 28 -3.15 -4.65 -19.43
CA PRO A 28 -2.79 -3.85 -18.28
C PRO A 28 -2.17 -2.57 -18.82
N GLY A 29 -2.97 -1.50 -19.00
CA GLY A 29 -2.41 -0.25 -19.48
C GLY A 29 -3.32 0.84 -19.99
N GLU A 30 -4.65 0.73 -19.95
CA GLU A 30 -5.50 1.87 -20.32
C GLU A 30 -6.27 2.37 -19.10
N ALA A 31 -5.61 3.28 -18.37
CA ALA A 31 -6.31 4.13 -17.43
C ALA A 31 -7.42 4.88 -18.19
N PRO A 32 -8.64 4.99 -17.62
CA PRO A 32 -9.69 5.77 -18.26
C PRO A 32 -9.17 7.20 -18.50
N PRO A 33 -9.55 7.85 -19.62
CA PRO A 33 -9.11 9.20 -19.91
C PRO A 33 -9.46 10.09 -18.72
N PRO A 34 -8.58 11.03 -18.32
CA PRO A 34 -8.85 11.92 -17.21
C PRO A 34 -10.13 12.70 -17.53
N GLY A 35 -11.22 12.30 -16.89
CA GLY A 35 -12.52 12.91 -17.09
C GLY A 35 -12.43 14.40 -16.79
N GLU A 36 -12.69 15.21 -17.81
CA GLU A 36 -12.97 16.63 -17.73
C GLU A 36 -14.10 16.82 -16.70
N GLY A 37 -13.75 17.29 -15.50
CA GLY A 37 -14.71 17.41 -14.39
C GLY A 37 -14.14 17.15 -13.00
N GLN A 38 -12.88 16.71 -12.88
CA GLN A 38 -12.20 16.68 -11.59
C GLN A 38 -11.72 18.10 -11.25
N GLY A 39 -12.57 18.90 -10.60
CA GLY A 39 -12.11 20.10 -9.89
C GLY A 39 -10.89 19.76 -9.04
N GLU A 40 -9.95 20.71 -8.91
CA GLU A 40 -8.63 20.54 -8.28
C GLU A 40 -8.69 19.67 -7.01
N ARG A 41 -8.49 18.36 -7.18
CA ARG A 41 -8.35 17.46 -6.03
C ARG A 41 -6.99 17.78 -5.42
N PRO A 42 -6.90 17.99 -4.11
CA PRO A 42 -5.62 18.26 -3.47
C PRO A 42 -4.64 17.14 -3.80
N LEU A 43 -3.38 17.54 -4.05
CA LEU A 43 -2.32 16.61 -4.40
C LEU A 43 -2.24 15.49 -3.35
N PRO A 44 -2.25 14.21 -3.75
CA PRO A 44 -2.11 13.11 -2.80
C PRO A 44 -0.88 13.28 -1.89
N PRO A 45 -0.99 13.02 -0.57
CA PRO A 45 0.10 13.29 0.38
C PRO A 45 1.43 12.62 0.04
N TYR A 46 1.40 11.46 -0.61
CA TYR A 46 2.63 10.76 -0.97
C TYR A 46 3.45 11.48 -2.05
N LEU A 47 2.83 12.33 -2.88
CA LEU A 47 3.53 13.11 -3.91
C LEU A 47 4.28 14.32 -3.32
N THR A 48 4.02 14.67 -2.06
CA THR A 48 4.78 15.70 -1.36
C THR A 48 6.07 15.18 -0.72
N TYR A 49 6.30 13.85 -0.73
CA TYR A 49 7.49 13.23 -0.14
C TYR A 49 8.46 12.73 -1.21
N VAL A 50 9.76 12.75 -0.87
CA VAL A 50 10.82 12.17 -1.70
C VAL A 50 10.99 10.68 -1.41
N ARG A 51 11.13 9.85 -2.46
CA ARG A 51 11.36 8.41 -2.30
C ARG A 51 12.75 8.14 -1.74
N LYS A 52 12.83 7.29 -0.72
CA LYS A 52 14.08 6.81 -0.13
C LYS A 52 13.97 5.32 0.18
N GLU A 53 14.97 4.55 -0.22
CA GLU A 53 15.11 3.15 0.19
C GLU A 53 15.69 3.05 1.60
N CYS A 54 15.10 2.17 2.42
CA CYS A 54 15.50 1.92 3.80
C CYS A 54 15.52 0.41 4.06
N ARG A 55 16.62 -0.09 4.64
CA ARG A 55 16.71 -1.48 5.12
C ARG A 55 16.52 -1.48 6.62
N LEU A 56 15.55 -2.25 7.07
CA LEU A 56 15.25 -2.46 8.49
C LEU A 56 15.54 -3.92 8.85
N ARG A 57 15.90 -4.15 10.10
CA ARG A 57 15.96 -5.52 10.61
C ARG A 57 14.53 -6.10 10.74
N PRO A 58 14.37 -7.43 10.67
CA PRO A 58 13.06 -8.07 10.76
C PRO A 58 12.27 -7.67 12.03
N ASP A 59 12.93 -7.65 13.19
CA ASP A 59 12.34 -7.25 14.47
C ASP A 59 11.79 -5.82 14.45
N GLN A 60 12.48 -4.91 13.76
CA GLN A 60 12.07 -3.52 13.63
C GLN A 60 10.82 -3.40 12.75
N LEU A 61 10.76 -4.15 11.64
CA LEU A 61 9.61 -4.13 10.74
C LEU A 61 8.36 -4.71 11.43
N ASP A 62 8.52 -5.81 12.16
CA ASP A 62 7.44 -6.42 12.95
C ASP A 62 6.93 -5.46 14.04
N ALA A 63 7.85 -4.79 14.75
CA ALA A 63 7.50 -3.81 15.76
C ALA A 63 6.74 -2.60 15.17
N LEU A 64 7.18 -2.07 14.03
CA LEU A 64 6.49 -0.97 13.34
C LEU A 64 5.10 -1.38 12.87
N THR A 65 4.96 -2.59 12.32
CA THR A 65 3.67 -3.15 11.89
C THR A 65 2.71 -3.27 13.06
N ALA A 66 3.17 -3.85 14.19
CA ALA A 66 2.37 -4.00 15.39
C ALA A 66 1.95 -2.64 15.98
N LEU A 67 2.87 -1.68 16.02
CA LEU A 67 2.63 -0.33 16.52
C LEU A 67 1.61 0.41 15.65
N ALA A 68 1.77 0.40 14.33
CA ALA A 68 0.82 1.04 13.41
C ALA A 68 -0.59 0.43 13.55
N ARG A 69 -0.70 -0.89 13.66
CA ARG A 69 -1.99 -1.57 13.89
C ARG A 69 -2.61 -1.15 15.22
N ARG A 70 -1.82 -1.09 16.30
CA ARG A 70 -2.29 -0.65 17.62
C ARG A 70 -2.81 0.79 17.58
N LEU A 71 -2.03 1.72 17.05
CA LEU A 71 -2.39 3.14 16.98
C LEU A 71 -3.65 3.38 16.13
N ASN A 72 -3.78 2.70 14.99
CA ASN A 72 -4.99 2.82 14.16
C ASN A 72 -6.24 2.28 14.87
N ARG A 73 -6.12 1.20 15.65
CA ARG A 73 -7.23 0.68 16.48
C ARG A 73 -7.61 1.68 17.57
N GLU A 74 -6.64 2.25 18.27
CA GLU A 74 -6.86 3.25 19.31
C GLU A 74 -7.55 4.51 18.75
N ARG A 75 -7.19 4.94 17.55
CA ARG A 75 -7.82 6.07 16.86
C ARG A 75 -9.25 5.78 16.37
N ARG A 76 -9.69 4.52 16.30
CA ARG A 76 -11.02 4.11 15.82
C ARG A 76 -11.38 4.75 14.45
N GLY A 77 -10.42 4.82 13.54
CA GLY A 77 -10.60 5.41 12.22
C GLY A 77 -10.60 6.95 12.17
N LYS A 78 -10.27 7.63 13.28
CA LYS A 78 -10.17 9.10 13.29
C LYS A 78 -8.85 9.58 12.68
N GLY A 79 -8.96 10.37 11.63
CA GLY A 79 -7.85 11.02 10.93
C GLY A 79 -7.18 10.12 9.89
N GLU A 80 -6.01 10.56 9.41
CA GLU A 80 -5.25 9.82 8.41
C GLU A 80 -4.70 8.50 8.95
N ARG A 81 -4.66 7.47 8.09
CA ARG A 81 -4.17 6.14 8.43
C ARG A 81 -2.68 6.19 8.75
N ILE A 82 -2.31 5.68 9.91
CA ILE A 82 -0.89 5.54 10.29
C ILE A 82 -0.30 4.31 9.60
N THR A 83 0.87 4.48 8.97
CA THR A 83 1.63 3.42 8.28
C THR A 83 3.04 3.29 8.87
N GLU A 84 3.82 2.25 8.51
CA GLU A 84 5.23 2.20 8.92
C GLU A 84 5.98 3.45 8.45
N ASN A 85 5.73 3.91 7.21
CA ASN A 85 6.33 5.14 6.68
C ASN A 85 5.98 6.40 7.47
N THR A 86 4.81 6.44 8.14
CA THR A 86 4.46 7.55 9.03
C THR A 86 5.31 7.51 10.30
N LEU A 87 5.46 6.32 10.88
CA LEU A 87 6.29 6.12 12.07
C LEU A 87 7.78 6.34 11.81
N ILE A 88 8.28 5.93 10.63
CA ILE A 88 9.68 6.16 10.22
C ILE A 88 9.95 7.66 10.11
N ARG A 89 9.05 8.43 9.48
CA ARG A 89 9.21 9.89 9.38
C ARG A 89 9.20 10.55 10.76
N TRP A 90 8.26 10.17 11.64
CA TRP A 90 8.24 10.66 13.02
C TRP A 90 9.52 10.32 13.80
N ALA A 91 10.03 9.09 13.67
CA ALA A 91 11.28 8.70 14.31
C ALA A 91 12.47 9.53 13.80
N VAL A 92 12.50 9.85 12.50
CA VAL A 92 13.51 10.75 11.92
C VAL A 92 13.38 12.16 12.49
N ASP A 93 12.16 12.71 12.56
CA ASP A 93 11.92 14.03 13.13
C ASP A 93 12.42 14.10 14.58
N MET A 94 12.04 13.13 15.41
CA MET A 94 12.48 13.03 16.81
C MET A 94 14.00 12.89 16.93
N LEU A 95 14.64 12.09 16.06
CA LEU A 95 16.09 11.91 16.06
C LEU A 95 16.81 13.23 15.74
N LEU A 96 16.36 13.94 14.71
CA LEU A 96 16.95 15.21 14.28
C LEU A 96 16.71 16.33 15.31
N GLU A 97 15.53 16.37 15.93
CA GLU A 97 15.22 17.31 17.00
C GLU A 97 16.10 17.06 18.23
N ASN A 98 16.23 15.80 18.66
CA ASN A 98 17.08 15.44 19.78
C ASN A 98 18.55 15.79 19.51
N TYR A 99 19.04 15.57 18.29
CA TYR A 99 20.40 15.94 17.91
C TYR A 99 20.62 17.45 17.98
N ARG A 100 19.71 18.24 17.39
CA ARG A 100 19.78 19.72 17.45
C ARG A 100 19.74 20.26 18.88
N ASN A 101 18.92 19.67 19.74
CA ASN A 101 18.81 20.07 21.14
C ASN A 101 20.04 19.67 21.97
N SER A 102 20.72 18.59 21.58
CA SER A 102 21.97 18.15 22.24
C SER A 102 23.17 18.99 21.80
N ASP A 103 23.17 19.48 20.56
CA ASP A 103 24.22 20.35 20.00
C ASP A 103 24.17 21.80 20.51
N ILE A 104 23.16 22.18 21.32
CA ILE A 104 23.15 23.46 22.06
C ILE A 104 24.39 23.59 22.97
N PHE A 105 25.04 22.47 23.33
CA PHE A 105 26.24 22.45 24.16
C PHE A 105 27.57 22.35 23.38
N HIS A 106 27.55 22.24 22.04
CA HIS A 106 28.78 22.19 21.22
C HIS A 106 29.17 23.55 20.60
N SER A 107 28.41 24.62 20.88
CA SER A 107 28.72 25.98 20.42
C SER A 107 29.61 26.80 21.39
N GLU A 108 30.08 26.22 22.50
CA GLU A 108 31.00 26.90 23.44
C GLU A 108 32.48 26.51 23.27
N ASP A 109 32.88 25.82 22.20
CA ASP A 109 34.29 25.49 21.93
C ASP A 109 34.83 26.16 20.65
N LYS A 110 34.52 27.45 20.51
CA LYS A 110 35.28 28.40 19.68
C LYS A 110 35.63 29.63 20.51
N GLY A 111 36.48 29.41 21.49
CA GLY A 111 37.20 30.44 22.22
C GLY A 111 38.67 30.09 22.27
N ASP A 112 39.42 30.47 21.24
CA ASP A 112 40.76 31.10 21.28
C ASP A 112 41.27 31.38 19.85
#